data_AF-A0A286E8G2-F1
#
_entry.id   AF-A0A286E8G2-F1
#
_cell.length_a   1.000
_cell.length_b   1.000
_cell.length_c   1.000
_cell.angle_alpha   90.00
_cell.angle_beta   90.00
_cell.angle_gamma   90.00
#
_symmetry.space_group_name_H-M   'P 1'
#
loop_
_entity.id
_entity.type
_entity.pdbx_description
1 polymer ?
#
loop_
_entity_poly.entity_id
_entity_poly.type
_entity_poly.pdbx_seq_one_letter_code
_entity_poly.pdbx_strand_id
1 'polypeptide(L)'
;MRARGMTYDTGFVVHGQTSRERFDPAVVRRELAIIRDDLHCNAVQIIGGDPDRLELAAAAAAELGLEVWFTPYPLELDPQEILALFRDCAERAERLRHQGATVVFVAGVELSVMNHGFLPGETPEERVGHLMSRPERRAEAIGELGVRVNAFLREAAVAIRERFLGELTYSAIQFEQVDWDLFDVVTYELLRSAEVADRFREAVRTLVRTSKRLAITGFGTAAYRGAGDRGGRVLEVVEQDPETRTPVRLNGVYERDEAGQAAYLDELLEIFETEGVDSAFVFLFSLPGYPHRPDGDPRDDLDRAGLGIVKLLEGRRGQTYPDMEWEPKAAFAAVAERYRR
;
A
#
# COMPACT_ATOMS: atom_id res chain seq x y z
N MET A 1 -8.98 10.93 -13.17
CA MET A 1 -9.32 10.14 -11.95
C MET A 1 -10.08 11.03 -10.97
N ARG A 2 -11.01 10.47 -10.18
CA ARG A 2 -11.77 11.19 -9.13
C ARG A 2 -10.92 11.38 -7.87
N ALA A 3 -10.30 10.31 -7.36
CA ALA A 3 -9.33 10.39 -6.26
C ALA A 3 -7.89 10.20 -6.78
N ARG A 4 -7.07 11.21 -6.55
CA ARG A 4 -5.63 11.25 -6.78
C ARG A 4 -4.96 11.06 -5.43
N GLY A 5 -4.53 9.83 -5.18
CA GLY A 5 -4.23 9.33 -3.85
C GLY A 5 -2.74 9.10 -3.58
N MET A 6 -2.39 9.18 -2.31
CA MET A 6 -1.10 8.74 -1.79
C MET A 6 -1.33 7.77 -0.64
N THR A 7 -0.54 6.70 -0.57
CA THR A 7 -0.54 5.79 0.58
C THR A 7 0.38 6.32 1.66
N TYR A 8 -0.14 6.47 2.88
CA TYR A 8 0.56 6.99 4.05
C TYR A 8 0.69 5.91 5.12
N ASP A 9 1.92 5.51 5.41
CA ASP A 9 2.26 4.46 6.38
C ASP A 9 2.37 5.03 7.81
N THR A 10 1.51 4.52 8.69
CA THR A 10 1.50 4.84 10.13
C THR A 10 2.38 3.89 10.97
N GLY A 11 2.88 2.84 10.34
CA GLY A 11 3.68 1.77 10.94
C GLY A 11 3.02 0.42 10.73
N PHE A 12 3.72 -0.48 10.03
CA PHE A 12 3.42 -1.90 10.00
C PHE A 12 3.69 -2.52 11.37
N VAL A 13 2.84 -3.44 11.81
CA VAL A 13 3.02 -4.17 13.07
C VAL A 13 3.17 -5.65 12.75
N VAL A 14 4.32 -6.23 13.12
CA VAL A 14 4.61 -7.66 12.94
C VAL A 14 5.14 -8.18 14.27
N HIS A 15 4.54 -9.24 14.82
CA HIS A 15 4.90 -9.82 16.12
C HIS A 15 5.01 -8.79 17.26
N GLY A 16 4.12 -7.78 17.25
CA GLY A 16 4.09 -6.69 18.24
C GLY A 16 5.15 -5.60 18.04
N GLN A 17 6.00 -5.70 17.02
CA GLN A 17 7.01 -4.69 16.68
C GLN A 17 6.49 -3.77 15.58
N THR A 18 6.69 -2.47 15.74
CA THR A 18 6.30 -1.47 14.75
C THR A 18 7.47 -1.10 13.84
N SER A 19 7.24 -1.02 12.52
CA SER A 19 8.23 -0.52 11.55
C SER A 19 8.56 0.97 11.74
N ARG A 20 7.69 1.72 12.42
CA ARG A 20 7.82 3.16 12.64
C ARG A 20 7.91 3.45 14.14
N GLU A 21 9.12 3.44 14.69
CA GLU A 21 9.32 3.67 16.13
C GLU A 21 8.80 5.04 16.59
N ARG A 22 9.08 6.10 15.82
CA ARG A 22 8.67 7.48 16.12
C ARG A 22 7.45 7.88 15.31
N PHE A 23 6.38 8.26 16.00
CA PHE A 23 5.14 8.72 15.40
C PHE A 23 4.70 10.05 16.04
N ASP A 24 5.26 11.15 15.52
CA ASP A 24 4.95 12.51 16.00
C ASP A 24 3.73 13.07 15.26
N PRO A 25 2.61 13.39 15.95
CA PRO A 25 1.42 13.95 15.34
C PRO A 25 1.65 15.23 14.53
N ALA A 26 2.61 16.07 14.92
CA ALA A 26 2.95 17.29 14.20
C ALA A 26 3.61 16.99 12.85
N VAL A 27 4.49 15.97 12.83
CA VAL A 27 5.11 15.48 11.59
C VAL A 27 4.05 14.86 10.69
N VAL A 28 3.16 14.00 11.24
CA VAL A 28 2.05 13.40 10.49
C VAL A 28 1.19 14.46 9.80
N ARG A 29 0.74 15.47 10.55
CA ARG A 29 -0.08 16.55 9.99
C ARG A 29 0.66 17.30 8.88
N ARG A 30 1.96 17.57 9.06
CA ARG A 30 2.75 18.32 8.10
C ARG A 30 3.03 17.52 6.83
N GLU A 31 3.31 16.22 6.94
CA GLU A 31 3.44 15.31 5.80
C GLU A 31 2.12 15.22 5.01
N LEU A 32 0.98 15.08 5.70
CA LEU A 32 -0.34 15.09 5.05
C LEU A 32 -0.66 16.42 4.36
N ALA A 33 -0.22 17.55 4.94
CA ALA A 33 -0.36 18.85 4.29
C ALA A 33 0.49 18.94 3.01
N ILE A 34 1.72 18.42 3.02
CA ILE A 34 2.59 18.34 1.82
C ILE A 34 1.95 17.43 0.76
N ILE A 35 1.36 16.29 1.17
CA ILE A 35 0.64 15.40 0.26
C ILE A 35 -0.53 16.13 -0.42
N ARG A 36 -1.31 16.92 0.33
CA ARG A 36 -2.40 17.69 -0.25
C ARG A 36 -1.90 18.82 -1.16
N ASP A 37 -0.99 19.66 -0.64
CA ASP A 37 -0.66 20.94 -1.25
C ASP A 37 0.38 20.81 -2.37
N ASP A 38 1.41 20.01 -2.15
CA ASP A 38 2.60 19.94 -3.03
C ASP A 38 2.54 18.74 -3.99
N LEU A 39 1.91 17.62 -3.57
CA LEU A 39 1.59 16.49 -4.45
C LEU A 39 0.22 16.63 -5.12
N HIS A 40 -0.59 17.61 -4.72
CA HIS A 40 -1.94 17.87 -5.27
C HIS A 40 -2.93 16.71 -5.09
N CYS A 41 -2.68 15.85 -4.09
CA CYS A 41 -3.59 14.75 -3.74
C CYS A 41 -4.87 15.31 -3.11
N ASN A 42 -5.99 14.62 -3.37
CA ASN A 42 -7.29 14.90 -2.74
C ASN A 42 -7.81 13.72 -1.90
N ALA A 43 -7.07 12.61 -1.87
CA ALA A 43 -7.35 11.45 -1.05
C ALA A 43 -6.03 10.87 -0.49
N VAL A 44 -6.14 10.16 0.64
CA VAL A 44 -5.02 9.41 1.22
C VAL A 44 -5.50 8.05 1.70
N GLN A 45 -4.70 7.01 1.43
CA GLN A 45 -4.89 5.71 2.03
C GLN A 45 -3.99 5.61 3.26
N ILE A 46 -4.62 5.59 4.43
CA ILE A 46 -3.92 5.49 5.71
C ILE A 46 -3.81 4.01 6.06
N ILE A 47 -2.58 3.50 6.11
CA ILE A 47 -2.27 2.09 6.37
C ILE A 47 -1.47 1.91 7.66
N GLY A 48 -1.62 0.76 8.31
CA GLY A 48 -0.86 0.40 9.51
C GLY A 48 -1.55 -0.66 10.37
N GLY A 49 -0.82 -1.19 11.36
CA GLY A 49 -1.32 -2.23 12.26
C GLY A 49 -1.86 -1.72 13.61
N ASP A 50 -1.66 -0.44 13.92
CA ASP A 50 -2.07 0.19 15.20
C ASP A 50 -3.31 1.09 15.00
N PRO A 51 -4.48 0.72 15.56
CA PRO A 51 -5.72 1.50 15.45
C PRO A 51 -5.62 2.95 15.92
N ASP A 52 -4.83 3.23 16.97
CA ASP A 52 -4.70 4.57 17.51
C ASP A 52 -3.91 5.46 16.55
N ARG A 53 -2.88 4.92 15.91
CA ARG A 53 -2.10 5.64 14.88
C ARG A 53 -2.89 5.85 13.59
N LEU A 54 -3.67 4.86 13.18
CA LEU A 54 -4.60 4.97 12.05
C LEU A 54 -5.62 6.08 12.29
N GLU A 55 -6.30 6.10 13.44
CA GLU A 55 -7.28 7.14 13.78
C GLU A 55 -6.65 8.53 13.83
N LEU A 56 -5.45 8.66 14.41
CA LEU A 56 -4.75 9.93 14.49
C LEU A 56 -4.42 10.50 13.09
N ALA A 57 -3.82 9.69 12.21
CA ALA A 57 -3.48 10.12 10.86
C ALA A 57 -4.73 10.40 10.02
N ALA A 58 -5.76 9.57 10.15
CA ALA A 58 -7.05 9.74 9.47
C ALA A 58 -7.76 11.03 9.90
N ALA A 59 -7.76 11.36 11.20
CA ALA A 59 -8.31 12.62 11.71
C ALA A 59 -7.55 13.83 11.14
N ALA A 60 -6.21 13.78 11.15
CA ALA A 60 -5.39 14.85 10.57
C ALA A 60 -5.65 15.03 9.07
N ALA A 61 -5.81 13.93 8.31
CA ALA A 61 -6.13 13.97 6.89
C ALA A 61 -7.53 14.58 6.64
N ALA A 62 -8.54 14.15 7.42
CA ALA A 62 -9.89 14.67 7.33
C ALA A 62 -9.97 16.18 7.62
N GLU A 63 -9.26 16.67 8.64
CA GLU A 63 -9.16 18.11 8.94
C GLU A 63 -8.51 18.92 7.82
N LEU A 64 -7.61 18.30 7.04
CA LEU A 64 -7.00 18.90 5.87
C LEU A 64 -7.89 18.84 4.62
N GLY A 65 -9.07 18.21 4.72
CA GLY A 65 -10.04 18.07 3.63
C GLY A 65 -9.74 16.94 2.65
N LEU A 66 -8.87 16.00 3.01
CA LEU A 66 -8.57 14.81 2.21
C LEU A 66 -9.66 13.75 2.42
N GLU A 67 -10.07 13.06 1.35
CA GLU A 67 -10.81 11.81 1.47
C GLU A 67 -9.91 10.73 2.10
N VAL A 68 -10.43 10.00 3.07
CA VAL A 68 -9.65 9.01 3.84
C VAL A 68 -10.03 7.59 3.45
N TRP A 69 -9.05 6.82 3.00
CA TRP A 69 -9.15 5.38 2.82
C TRP A 69 -8.53 4.70 4.05
N PHE A 70 -9.38 4.40 5.03
CA PHE A 70 -8.98 3.87 6.33
C PHE A 70 -8.71 2.37 6.21
N THR A 71 -7.43 1.97 6.30
CA THR A 71 -6.98 0.62 5.93
C THR A 71 -6.20 -0.02 7.08
N PRO A 72 -6.86 -0.75 8.00
CA PRO A 72 -6.13 -1.65 8.89
C PRO A 72 -5.30 -2.66 8.09
N TYR A 73 -4.03 -2.81 8.44
CA TYR A 73 -3.07 -3.72 7.80
C TYR A 73 -2.58 -4.77 8.81
N PRO A 74 -3.31 -5.89 8.96
CA PRO A 74 -3.16 -6.84 10.06
C PRO A 74 -2.05 -7.87 9.84
N LEU A 75 -0.82 -7.47 9.52
CA LEU A 75 0.24 -8.43 9.12
C LEU A 75 0.43 -9.59 10.12
N GLU A 76 0.49 -10.82 9.59
CA GLU A 76 0.78 -12.05 10.35
C GLU A 76 -0.20 -12.33 11.52
N LEU A 77 -1.42 -11.81 11.43
CA LEU A 77 -2.51 -12.14 12.37
C LEU A 77 -3.38 -13.30 11.86
N ASP A 78 -4.00 -14.01 12.80
CA ASP A 78 -5.03 -15.02 12.51
C ASP A 78 -6.41 -14.39 12.24
N PRO A 79 -7.32 -15.08 11.52
CA PRO A 79 -8.64 -14.54 11.15
C PRO A 79 -9.45 -13.90 12.27
N GLN A 80 -9.43 -14.47 13.48
CA GLN A 80 -10.17 -13.92 14.63
C GLN A 80 -9.60 -12.58 15.10
N GLU A 81 -8.28 -12.44 15.09
CA GLU A 81 -7.59 -11.21 15.47
C GLU A 81 -7.81 -10.12 14.40
N ILE A 82 -7.80 -10.50 13.12
CA ILE A 82 -8.15 -9.58 12.02
C ILE A 82 -9.56 -9.03 12.20
N LEU A 83 -10.54 -9.88 12.52
CA LEU A 83 -11.94 -9.44 12.75
C LEU A 83 -12.05 -8.51 13.96
N ALA A 84 -11.30 -8.76 15.03
CA ALA A 84 -11.26 -7.87 16.19
C ALA A 84 -10.69 -6.50 15.82
N LEU A 85 -9.59 -6.46 15.06
CA LEU A 85 -8.98 -5.23 14.56
C LEU A 85 -9.95 -4.45 13.65
N PHE A 86 -10.63 -5.15 12.74
CA PHE A 86 -11.59 -4.53 11.82
C PHE A 86 -12.78 -3.94 12.55
N ARG A 87 -13.30 -4.58 13.61
CA ARG A 87 -14.39 -4.03 14.43
C ARG A 87 -13.97 -2.72 15.09
N ASP A 88 -12.80 -2.68 15.74
CA ASP A 88 -12.28 -1.45 16.37
C ASP A 88 -12.06 -0.33 15.34
N CYS A 89 -11.38 -0.65 14.24
CA CYS A 89 -11.13 0.30 13.16
C CYS A 89 -12.43 0.81 12.51
N ALA A 90 -13.46 -0.02 12.38
CA ALA A 90 -14.75 0.38 11.82
C ALA A 90 -15.47 1.39 12.73
N GLU A 91 -15.43 1.19 14.05
CA GLU A 91 -15.96 2.16 15.02
C GLU A 91 -15.20 3.50 14.95
N ARG A 92 -13.87 3.46 14.79
CA ARG A 92 -13.00 4.64 14.61
C ARG A 92 -13.35 5.40 13.32
N ALA A 93 -13.45 4.68 12.20
CA ALA A 93 -13.81 5.25 10.91
C ALA A 93 -15.21 5.90 10.93
N GLU A 94 -16.18 5.31 11.63
CA GLU A 94 -17.53 5.88 11.75
C GLU A 94 -17.54 7.16 12.59
N ARG A 95 -16.71 7.26 13.64
CA ARG A 95 -16.55 8.52 14.38
C ARG A 95 -16.08 9.66 13.47
N LEU A 96 -15.11 9.40 12.59
CA LEU A 96 -14.63 10.39 11.63
C LEU A 96 -15.74 10.80 10.64
N ARG A 97 -16.55 9.85 10.17
CA ARG A 97 -17.71 10.16 9.32
C ARG A 97 -18.75 11.03 10.03
N HIS A 98 -19.05 10.76 11.29
CA HIS A 98 -19.95 11.60 12.09
C HIS A 98 -19.41 13.03 12.28
N GLN A 99 -18.10 13.23 12.19
CA GLN A 99 -17.46 14.54 12.20
C GLN A 99 -17.44 15.23 10.82
N GLY A 100 -17.98 14.57 9.78
CA GLY A 100 -18.11 15.12 8.43
C GLY A 100 -17.03 14.68 7.45
N ALA A 101 -16.14 13.76 7.83
CA ALA A 101 -15.12 13.23 6.93
C ALA A 101 -15.71 12.30 5.87
N THR A 102 -15.21 12.38 4.63
CA THR A 102 -15.44 11.34 3.61
C THR A 102 -14.48 10.18 3.88
N VAL A 103 -15.02 9.03 4.28
CA VAL A 103 -14.23 7.84 4.63
C VAL A 103 -14.69 6.64 3.82
N VAL A 104 -13.71 5.93 3.24
CA VAL A 104 -13.84 4.58 2.69
C VAL A 104 -13.10 3.63 3.65
N PHE A 105 -13.76 2.56 4.08
CA PHE A 105 -13.11 1.52 4.87
C PHE A 105 -12.56 0.44 3.93
N VAL A 106 -11.28 0.09 4.10
CA VAL A 106 -10.61 -0.96 3.32
C VAL A 106 -10.37 -2.15 4.26
N ALA A 107 -11.04 -3.27 4.00
CA ALA A 107 -11.04 -4.47 4.83
C ALA A 107 -9.75 -5.31 4.72
N GLY A 108 -8.59 -4.66 4.81
CA GLY A 108 -7.28 -5.29 4.67
C GLY A 108 -6.71 -5.24 3.26
N VAL A 109 -5.46 -5.71 3.17
CA VAL A 109 -4.63 -5.70 1.95
C VAL A 109 -4.01 -7.08 1.80
N GLU A 110 -4.31 -7.74 0.68
CA GLU A 110 -3.70 -9.03 0.29
C GLU A 110 -3.70 -10.09 1.40
N LEU A 111 -4.80 -10.21 2.15
CA LEU A 111 -4.87 -11.05 3.35
C LEU A 111 -4.46 -12.49 3.07
N SER A 112 -4.72 -13.03 1.87
CA SER A 112 -4.34 -14.40 1.56
C SER A 112 -2.85 -14.70 1.67
N VAL A 113 -2.00 -13.69 1.42
CA VAL A 113 -0.53 -13.83 1.45
C VAL A 113 0.09 -13.14 2.66
N MET A 114 -0.57 -12.14 3.24
CA MET A 114 -0.08 -11.37 4.39
C MET A 114 -0.47 -11.96 5.75
N ASN A 115 -1.35 -12.97 5.77
CA ASN A 115 -1.92 -13.51 7.00
C ASN A 115 -1.96 -15.04 7.04
N HIS A 116 -2.05 -15.55 8.26
CA HIS A 116 -2.29 -16.97 8.52
C HIS A 116 -3.72 -17.38 8.15
N GLY A 117 -3.95 -18.69 7.98
CA GLY A 117 -5.27 -19.27 7.78
C GLY A 117 -5.77 -19.35 6.33
N PHE A 118 -5.12 -18.67 5.38
CA PHE A 118 -5.55 -18.67 3.97
C PHE A 118 -4.71 -19.58 3.08
N LEU A 119 -3.38 -19.41 3.10
CA LEU A 119 -2.40 -20.22 2.36
C LEU A 119 -1.42 -20.90 3.33
N PRO A 120 -0.89 -22.08 2.98
CA PRO A 120 0.16 -22.72 3.77
C PRO A 120 1.49 -21.99 3.61
N GLY A 121 2.19 -21.75 4.72
CA GLY A 121 3.50 -21.08 4.76
C GLY A 121 3.59 -20.11 5.93
N GLU A 122 4.80 -19.99 6.47
CA GLU A 122 5.11 -19.11 7.60
C GLU A 122 5.48 -17.68 7.14
N THR A 123 5.71 -17.51 5.83
CA THR A 123 6.06 -16.20 5.24
C THR A 123 5.21 -15.92 4.00
N PRO A 124 5.02 -14.63 3.64
CA PRO A 124 4.38 -14.28 2.37
C PRO A 124 5.05 -14.95 1.16
N GLU A 125 6.38 -15.02 1.15
CA GLU A 125 7.17 -15.65 0.08
C GLU A 125 6.91 -17.17 0.01
N GLU A 126 6.83 -17.85 1.14
CA GLU A 126 6.49 -19.28 1.20
C GLU A 126 5.05 -19.53 0.73
N ARG A 127 4.09 -18.69 1.17
CA ARG A 127 2.67 -18.79 0.76
C ARG A 127 2.53 -18.66 -0.76
N VAL A 128 3.15 -17.64 -1.34
CA VAL A 128 3.17 -17.45 -2.80
C VAL A 128 3.94 -18.59 -3.49
N GLY A 129 5.10 -18.97 -2.98
CA GLY A 129 5.93 -20.04 -3.52
C GLY A 129 5.18 -21.38 -3.59
N HIS A 130 4.50 -21.76 -2.51
CA HIS A 130 3.66 -22.96 -2.46
C HIS A 130 2.53 -22.91 -3.47
N LEU A 131 1.78 -21.79 -3.55
CA LEU A 131 0.70 -21.61 -4.51
C LEU A 131 1.19 -21.73 -5.96
N MET A 132 2.40 -21.25 -6.26
CA MET A 132 2.95 -21.24 -7.61
C MET A 132 3.72 -22.51 -7.98
N SER A 133 4.15 -23.32 -7.00
CA SER A 133 5.06 -24.46 -7.17
C SER A 133 4.55 -25.61 -8.06
N ARG A 134 3.22 -25.77 -8.20
CA ARG A 134 2.60 -26.87 -8.95
C ARG A 134 1.66 -26.36 -10.04
N PRO A 135 2.19 -26.05 -11.26
CA PRO A 135 1.40 -25.48 -12.34
C PRO A 135 0.12 -26.27 -12.67
N GLU A 136 0.19 -27.61 -12.61
CA GLU A 136 -0.91 -28.53 -12.92
C GLU A 136 -2.04 -28.49 -11.88
N ARG A 137 -1.76 -28.06 -10.65
CA ARG A 137 -2.75 -27.91 -9.56
C ARG A 137 -3.11 -26.47 -9.27
N ARG A 138 -2.50 -25.51 -9.96
CA ARG A 138 -2.61 -24.08 -9.64
C ARG A 138 -4.04 -23.56 -9.75
N ALA A 139 -4.77 -23.96 -10.79
CA ALA A 139 -6.15 -23.53 -10.98
C ALA A 139 -7.09 -24.04 -9.85
N GLU A 140 -6.90 -25.29 -9.43
CA GLU A 140 -7.61 -25.89 -8.29
C GLU A 140 -7.27 -25.13 -7.00
N ALA A 141 -5.98 -24.92 -6.72
CA ALA A 141 -5.52 -24.22 -5.52
C ALA A 141 -6.03 -22.76 -5.44
N ILE A 142 -6.06 -22.05 -6.57
CA ILE A 142 -6.64 -20.70 -6.67
C ILE A 142 -8.14 -20.73 -6.37
N GLY A 143 -8.88 -21.71 -6.92
CA GLY A 143 -10.30 -21.87 -6.63
C GLY A 143 -10.58 -22.14 -5.16
N GLU A 144 -9.81 -23.01 -4.52
CA GLU A 144 -9.91 -23.28 -3.08
C GLU A 144 -9.53 -22.07 -2.22
N LEU A 145 -8.55 -21.28 -2.65
CA LEU A 145 -8.19 -20.03 -2.00
C LEU A 145 -9.35 -19.03 -2.08
N GLY A 146 -9.94 -18.86 -3.27
CA GLY A 146 -11.08 -17.98 -3.48
C GLY A 146 -12.26 -18.33 -2.57
N VAL A 147 -12.57 -19.62 -2.39
CA VAL A 147 -13.61 -20.06 -1.43
C VAL A 147 -13.28 -19.64 0.00
N ARG A 148 -12.04 -19.85 0.46
CA ARG A 148 -11.59 -19.52 1.82
C ARG A 148 -11.60 -18.01 2.08
N VAL A 149 -11.00 -17.24 1.18
CA VAL A 149 -10.95 -15.77 1.26
C VAL A 149 -12.36 -15.19 1.29
N ASN A 150 -13.25 -15.61 0.40
CA ASN A 150 -14.62 -15.09 0.37
C ASN A 150 -15.50 -15.55 1.54
N ALA A 151 -15.20 -16.69 2.16
CA ALA A 151 -15.84 -17.06 3.43
C ALA A 151 -15.49 -16.05 4.52
N PHE A 152 -14.20 -15.74 4.68
CA PHE A 152 -13.72 -14.75 5.63
C PHE A 152 -14.22 -13.33 5.32
N LEU A 153 -14.10 -12.87 4.07
CA LEU A 153 -14.51 -11.52 3.68
C LEU A 153 -16.01 -11.28 3.91
N ARG A 154 -16.85 -12.32 3.80
CA ARG A 154 -18.28 -12.22 4.16
C ARG A 154 -18.48 -11.97 5.65
N GLU A 155 -17.73 -12.67 6.52
CA GLU A 155 -17.76 -12.44 7.96
C GLU A 155 -17.22 -11.05 8.32
N ALA A 156 -16.10 -10.66 7.72
CA ALA A 156 -15.50 -9.34 7.89
C ALA A 156 -16.46 -8.22 7.46
N ALA A 157 -17.09 -8.34 6.29
CA ALA A 157 -18.05 -7.36 5.81
C ALA A 157 -19.23 -7.19 6.77
N VAL A 158 -19.78 -8.29 7.31
CA VAL A 158 -20.85 -8.21 8.33
C VAL A 158 -20.34 -7.49 9.58
N ALA A 159 -19.20 -7.89 10.12
CA ALA A 159 -18.62 -7.31 11.33
C ALA A 159 -18.32 -5.80 11.19
N ILE A 160 -17.84 -5.36 10.02
CA ILE A 160 -17.57 -3.96 9.73
C ILE A 160 -18.88 -3.19 9.58
N ARG A 161 -19.87 -3.72 8.85
CA ARG A 161 -21.17 -3.07 8.60
C ARG A 161 -22.01 -2.89 9.86
N GLU A 162 -21.81 -3.70 10.89
CA GLU A 162 -22.40 -3.49 12.21
C GLU A 162 -21.97 -2.15 12.86
N ARG A 163 -20.82 -1.60 12.44
CA ARG A 163 -20.17 -0.44 13.08
C ARG A 163 -19.95 0.74 12.15
N PHE A 164 -19.87 0.49 10.84
CA PHE A 164 -19.51 1.49 9.83
C PHE A 164 -20.51 1.50 8.67
N LEU A 165 -21.03 2.70 8.35
CA LEU A 165 -22.10 2.90 7.37
C LEU A 165 -21.61 3.66 6.11
N GLY A 166 -20.29 3.81 5.94
CA GLY A 166 -19.68 4.44 4.76
C GLY A 166 -19.39 3.45 3.63
N GLU A 167 -18.53 3.81 2.68
CA GLU A 167 -18.16 2.91 1.59
C GLU A 167 -17.16 1.83 2.06
N LEU A 168 -17.38 0.58 1.66
CA LEU A 168 -16.55 -0.56 2.05
C LEU A 168 -15.90 -1.18 0.82
N THR A 169 -14.60 -1.48 0.91
CA THR A 169 -13.84 -2.20 -0.11
C THR A 169 -12.79 -3.13 0.52
N TYR A 170 -12.00 -3.79 -0.31
CA TYR A 170 -10.92 -4.71 0.06
C TYR A 170 -9.80 -4.60 -0.98
N SER A 171 -8.54 -4.48 -0.55
CA SER A 171 -7.40 -4.34 -1.47
C SER A 171 -6.88 -5.73 -1.88
N ALA A 172 -7.32 -6.18 -3.06
CA ALA A 172 -7.09 -7.53 -3.52
C ALA A 172 -5.85 -7.69 -4.41
N ILE A 173 -5.31 -8.90 -4.45
CA ILE A 173 -4.45 -9.37 -5.55
C ILE A 173 -5.23 -10.29 -6.49
N GLN A 174 -4.72 -10.46 -7.72
CA GLN A 174 -5.50 -10.99 -8.85
C GLN A 174 -6.01 -12.42 -8.63
N PHE A 175 -5.32 -13.24 -7.82
CA PHE A 175 -5.69 -14.63 -7.59
C PHE A 175 -6.58 -14.87 -6.36
N GLU A 176 -7.01 -13.83 -5.63
CA GLU A 176 -7.92 -13.98 -4.49
C GLU A 176 -9.39 -14.21 -4.88
N GLN A 177 -9.74 -13.98 -6.15
CA GLN A 177 -11.09 -14.21 -6.71
C GLN A 177 -12.22 -13.61 -5.86
N VAL A 178 -12.03 -12.37 -5.43
CA VAL A 178 -12.94 -11.68 -4.50
C VAL A 178 -14.36 -11.57 -5.06
N ASP A 179 -15.34 -11.86 -4.21
CA ASP A 179 -16.76 -11.62 -4.41
C ASP A 179 -17.07 -10.14 -4.20
N TRP A 180 -17.02 -9.38 -5.29
CA TRP A 180 -17.22 -7.93 -5.28
C TRP A 180 -18.65 -7.48 -4.96
N ASP A 181 -19.62 -8.40 -4.87
CA ASP A 181 -20.98 -8.05 -4.43
C ASP A 181 -21.03 -7.67 -2.94
N LEU A 182 -20.04 -8.09 -2.16
CA LEU A 182 -19.87 -7.72 -0.74
C LEU A 182 -19.42 -6.25 -0.54
N PHE A 183 -18.89 -5.62 -1.59
CA PHE A 183 -18.16 -4.35 -1.52
C PHE A 183 -18.74 -3.29 -2.46
N ASP A 184 -18.52 -2.02 -2.14
CA ASP A 184 -19.02 -0.88 -2.92
C ASP A 184 -18.07 -0.50 -4.07
N VAL A 185 -16.78 -0.80 -3.91
CA VAL A 185 -15.69 -0.47 -4.84
C VAL A 185 -14.86 -1.71 -5.12
N VAL A 186 -14.52 -1.94 -6.39
CA VAL A 186 -13.57 -2.96 -6.82
C VAL A 186 -12.17 -2.40 -6.65
N THR A 187 -11.30 -3.08 -5.90
CA THR A 187 -9.99 -2.53 -5.56
C THR A 187 -8.88 -3.55 -5.74
N TYR A 188 -7.77 -3.15 -6.35
CA TYR A 188 -6.61 -4.01 -6.56
C TYR A 188 -5.28 -3.35 -6.20
N GLU A 189 -4.38 -4.16 -5.65
CA GLU A 189 -2.94 -3.91 -5.70
C GLU A 189 -2.46 -4.39 -7.09
N LEU A 190 -2.02 -3.46 -7.94
CA LEU A 190 -1.80 -3.71 -9.36
C LEU A 190 -0.43 -3.23 -9.81
N LEU A 191 0.51 -4.16 -9.86
CA LEU A 191 1.90 -3.92 -10.26
C LEU A 191 2.14 -4.32 -11.71
N ARG A 192 2.83 -3.46 -12.47
CA ARG A 192 3.38 -3.80 -13.78
C ARG A 192 4.73 -4.50 -13.56
N SER A 193 4.96 -5.58 -14.30
CA SER A 193 6.27 -6.24 -14.42
C SER A 193 6.69 -6.31 -15.89
N ALA A 194 7.90 -6.80 -16.16
CA ALA A 194 8.34 -7.03 -17.54
C ALA A 194 7.45 -8.05 -18.27
N GLU A 195 7.00 -9.10 -17.58
CA GLU A 195 6.21 -10.19 -18.17
C GLU A 195 4.80 -9.77 -18.60
N VAL A 196 4.32 -8.62 -18.12
CA VAL A 196 2.95 -8.15 -18.40
C VAL A 196 2.91 -6.74 -19.00
N ALA A 197 4.05 -6.13 -19.28
CA ALA A 197 4.14 -4.74 -19.71
C ALA A 197 3.33 -4.47 -20.99
N ASP A 198 3.41 -5.37 -21.98
CA ASP A 198 2.73 -5.27 -23.27
C ASP A 198 1.20 -5.37 -23.17
N ARG A 199 0.70 -6.06 -22.14
CA ARG A 199 -0.73 -6.29 -21.89
C ARG A 199 -1.32 -5.48 -20.74
N PHE A 200 -0.49 -4.75 -19.99
CA PHE A 200 -0.92 -4.11 -18.74
C PHE A 200 -2.06 -3.11 -18.97
N ARG A 201 -1.94 -2.25 -19.98
CA ARG A 201 -2.99 -1.28 -20.34
C ARG A 201 -4.31 -1.95 -20.71
N GLU A 202 -4.26 -3.03 -21.49
CA GLU A 202 -5.46 -3.79 -21.86
C GLU A 202 -6.10 -4.47 -20.65
N ALA A 203 -5.28 -4.97 -19.71
CA ALA A 203 -5.76 -5.54 -18.47
C ALA A 203 -6.50 -4.47 -17.62
N VAL A 204 -5.94 -3.26 -17.47
CA VAL A 204 -6.60 -2.14 -16.78
C VAL A 204 -7.93 -1.80 -17.45
N ARG A 205 -7.95 -1.65 -18.78
CA ARG A 205 -9.18 -1.40 -19.55
C ARG A 205 -10.25 -2.47 -19.30
N THR A 206 -9.83 -3.72 -19.15
CA THR A 206 -10.73 -4.84 -18.86
C THR A 206 -11.32 -4.72 -17.46
N LEU A 207 -10.51 -4.36 -16.45
CA LEU A 207 -10.96 -4.16 -15.08
C LEU A 207 -11.94 -2.98 -14.93
N VAL A 208 -11.75 -1.91 -15.71
CA VAL A 208 -12.65 -0.73 -15.68
C VAL A 208 -14.04 -1.04 -16.24
N ARG A 209 -14.20 -2.09 -17.06
CA ARG A 209 -15.51 -2.49 -17.64
C ARG A 209 -16.49 -3.11 -16.64
N THR A 210 -16.11 -3.25 -15.37
CA THR A 210 -17.02 -3.73 -14.32
C THR A 210 -18.14 -2.72 -14.05
N SER A 211 -19.22 -3.15 -13.40
CA SER A 211 -20.37 -2.28 -13.07
C SER A 211 -20.10 -1.36 -11.87
N LYS A 212 -19.05 -1.63 -11.10
CA LYS A 212 -18.64 -0.88 -9.91
C LYS A 212 -17.42 -0.01 -10.25
N ARG A 213 -17.17 1.01 -9.44
CA ARG A 213 -15.95 1.84 -9.57
C ARG A 213 -14.72 0.97 -9.32
N LEU A 214 -13.65 1.20 -10.09
CA LEU A 214 -12.36 0.57 -9.91
C LEU A 214 -11.39 1.53 -9.21
N ALA A 215 -10.78 1.07 -8.13
CA ALA A 215 -9.68 1.73 -7.45
C ALA A 215 -8.40 0.88 -7.50
N ILE A 216 -7.24 1.54 -7.59
CA ILE A 216 -5.94 0.90 -7.47
C ILE A 216 -5.29 1.43 -6.20
N THR A 217 -5.25 0.63 -5.14
CA THR A 217 -4.70 1.04 -3.82
C THR A 217 -3.21 0.80 -3.67
N GLY A 218 -2.62 0.12 -4.64
CA GLY A 218 -1.22 -0.25 -4.59
C GLY A 218 -0.60 -0.33 -5.95
N PHE A 219 0.29 0.62 -6.20
CA PHE A 219 1.27 0.49 -7.26
C PHE A 219 2.49 1.34 -6.91
N GLY A 220 3.65 0.82 -7.25
CA GLY A 220 4.91 1.48 -6.97
C GLY A 220 6.09 0.64 -7.41
N THR A 221 7.27 1.23 -7.29
CA THR A 221 8.53 0.52 -7.49
C THR A 221 9.64 1.18 -6.68
N ALA A 222 10.78 0.53 -6.60
CA ALA A 222 11.95 1.00 -5.88
C ALA A 222 12.86 1.87 -6.77
N ALA A 223 13.81 2.57 -6.16
CA ALA A 223 14.73 3.49 -6.83
C ALA A 223 16.07 2.82 -7.19
N TYR A 224 16.04 1.60 -7.75
CA TYR A 224 17.20 0.95 -8.34
C TYR A 224 16.94 0.52 -9.79
N ARG A 225 18.02 0.43 -10.58
CA ARG A 225 17.92 0.09 -12.01
C ARG A 225 17.23 -1.26 -12.21
N GLY A 226 16.14 -1.24 -12.98
CA GLY A 226 15.32 -2.42 -13.30
C GLY A 226 14.27 -2.79 -12.25
N ALA A 227 14.09 -1.99 -11.19
CA ALA A 227 13.07 -2.25 -10.15
C ALA A 227 11.65 -2.35 -10.74
N GLY A 228 11.30 -1.46 -11.69
CA GLY A 228 9.97 -1.40 -12.31
C GLY A 228 9.57 -2.67 -13.07
N ASP A 229 10.53 -3.51 -13.43
CA ASP A 229 10.26 -4.74 -14.18
C ASP A 229 10.04 -5.96 -13.29
N ARG A 230 10.23 -5.82 -11.98
CA ARG A 230 10.14 -6.94 -11.03
C ARG A 230 8.74 -7.19 -10.46
N GLY A 231 7.81 -6.24 -10.63
CA GLY A 231 6.47 -6.33 -10.03
C GLY A 231 6.56 -6.60 -8.52
N GLY A 232 5.78 -7.57 -8.03
CA GLY A 232 5.77 -7.96 -6.60
C GLY A 232 7.11 -8.46 -6.04
N ARG A 233 8.10 -8.75 -6.88
CA ARG A 233 9.44 -9.21 -6.47
C ARG A 233 10.44 -8.07 -6.21
N VAL A 234 9.98 -6.82 -6.25
CA VAL A 234 10.85 -5.64 -6.16
C VAL A 234 11.67 -5.58 -4.86
N LEU A 235 11.19 -6.19 -3.77
CA LEU A 235 11.87 -6.23 -2.48
C LEU A 235 12.75 -7.47 -2.24
N GLU A 236 12.84 -8.43 -3.17
CA GLU A 236 13.74 -9.61 -3.06
C GLU A 236 15.24 -9.24 -3.01
N VAL A 237 15.57 -7.96 -3.18
CA VAL A 237 16.93 -7.42 -3.04
C VAL A 237 17.33 -7.15 -1.60
N VAL A 238 16.41 -7.25 -0.64
CA VAL A 238 16.60 -6.87 0.76
C VAL A 238 16.79 -8.13 1.59
N GLU A 239 17.88 -8.19 2.35
CA GLU A 239 18.06 -9.16 3.43
C GLU A 239 17.26 -8.68 4.64
N GLN A 240 16.37 -9.53 5.16
CA GLN A 240 15.62 -9.27 6.37
C GLN A 240 16.18 -10.08 7.53
N ASP A 241 16.05 -9.53 8.73
CA ASP A 241 16.30 -10.27 9.96
C ASP A 241 15.26 -11.40 10.09
N PRO A 242 15.67 -12.65 10.37
CA PRO A 242 14.77 -13.80 10.33
C PRO A 242 13.71 -13.79 11.45
N GLU A 243 13.99 -13.11 12.57
CA GLU A 243 13.07 -13.06 13.72
C GLU A 243 12.14 -11.84 13.64
N THR A 244 12.72 -10.66 13.40
CA THR A 244 12.00 -9.38 13.44
C THR A 244 11.47 -8.93 12.09
N ARG A 245 11.92 -9.55 10.99
CA ARG A 245 11.66 -9.13 9.60
C ARG A 245 12.11 -7.71 9.26
N THR A 246 12.89 -7.08 10.13
CA THR A 246 13.46 -5.77 9.88
C THR A 246 14.45 -5.84 8.71
N PRO A 247 14.43 -4.89 7.75
CA PRO A 247 15.43 -4.84 6.69
C PRO A 247 16.83 -4.57 7.26
N VAL A 248 17.79 -5.43 6.91
CA VAL A 248 19.17 -5.36 7.42
C VAL A 248 20.08 -4.65 6.43
N ARG A 249 20.08 -5.10 5.17
CA ARG A 249 20.90 -4.55 4.07
C ARG A 249 20.41 -5.08 2.72
N LEU A 250 20.98 -4.58 1.63
CA LEU A 250 20.78 -5.14 0.30
C LEU A 250 21.66 -6.39 0.09
N ASN A 251 21.12 -7.42 -0.56
CA ASN A 251 21.83 -8.67 -0.89
C ASN A 251 22.81 -8.54 -2.08
N GLY A 252 23.00 -7.32 -2.59
CA GLY A 252 23.83 -7.02 -3.76
C GLY A 252 24.04 -5.52 -3.92
N VAL A 253 24.90 -5.15 -4.88
CA VAL A 253 25.12 -3.75 -5.22
C VAL A 253 24.17 -3.37 -6.35
N TYR A 254 23.19 -2.53 -6.03
CA TYR A 254 22.15 -2.08 -6.95
C TYR A 254 22.36 -0.62 -7.31
N GLU A 255 22.45 -0.27 -8.59
CA GLU A 255 22.60 1.12 -9.03
C GLU A 255 21.32 1.92 -8.72
N ARG A 256 21.46 3.09 -8.08
CA ARG A 256 20.33 3.98 -7.79
C ARG A 256 19.76 4.57 -9.07
N ASP A 257 18.43 4.53 -9.20
CA ASP A 257 17.68 5.01 -10.36
C ASP A 257 16.35 5.65 -9.94
N GLU A 258 16.42 6.87 -9.39
CA GLU A 258 15.22 7.64 -9.05
C GLU A 258 14.42 8.05 -10.30
N ALA A 259 15.09 8.25 -11.43
CA ALA A 259 14.44 8.58 -12.71
C ALA A 259 13.61 7.40 -13.23
N GLY A 260 14.10 6.16 -13.09
CA GLY A 260 13.35 4.95 -13.40
C GLY A 260 12.10 4.77 -12.53
N GLN A 261 12.20 5.04 -11.22
CA GLN A 261 11.04 5.05 -10.33
C GLN A 261 10.00 6.10 -10.77
N ALA A 262 10.45 7.31 -11.09
CA ALA A 262 9.60 8.40 -11.56
C ALA A 262 8.89 8.05 -12.88
N ALA A 263 9.61 7.48 -13.85
CA ALA A 263 9.05 7.08 -15.14
C ALA A 263 7.99 5.98 -14.99
N TYR A 264 8.22 5.00 -14.11
CA TYR A 264 7.26 3.95 -13.80
C TYR A 264 5.95 4.50 -13.22
N LEU A 265 6.03 5.40 -12.24
CA LEU A 265 4.83 6.00 -11.64
C LEU A 265 4.09 6.89 -12.64
N ASP A 266 4.82 7.66 -13.45
CA ASP A 266 4.21 8.51 -14.48
C ASP A 266 3.47 7.68 -15.55
N GLU A 267 4.07 6.57 -16.00
CA GLU A 267 3.46 5.61 -16.92
C GLU A 267 2.16 5.02 -16.34
N LEU A 268 2.20 4.48 -15.12
CA LEU A 268 1.02 3.82 -14.55
C LEU A 268 -0.11 4.79 -14.26
N LEU A 269 0.21 5.98 -13.74
CA LEU A 269 -0.80 7.02 -13.53
C LEU A 269 -1.44 7.48 -14.83
N GLU A 270 -0.68 7.61 -15.93
CA GLU A 270 -1.23 7.90 -17.25
C GLU A 270 -2.17 6.78 -17.71
N ILE A 271 -1.77 5.51 -17.56
CA ILE A 271 -2.62 4.38 -17.93
C ILE A 271 -3.93 4.40 -17.13
N PHE A 272 -3.86 4.56 -15.81
CA PHE A 272 -5.03 4.58 -14.95
C PHE A 272 -5.98 5.72 -15.29
N GLU A 273 -5.43 6.91 -15.53
CA GLU A 273 -6.22 8.07 -15.95
C GLU A 273 -6.89 7.86 -17.30
N THR A 274 -6.13 7.47 -18.32
CA THR A 274 -6.61 7.29 -19.70
C THR A 274 -7.65 6.17 -19.80
N GLU A 275 -7.46 5.08 -19.07
CA GLU A 275 -8.38 3.93 -19.12
C GLU A 275 -9.60 4.08 -18.19
N GLY A 276 -9.67 5.13 -17.38
CA GLY A 276 -10.86 5.48 -16.60
C GLY A 276 -10.95 4.85 -15.21
N VAL A 277 -9.81 4.61 -14.54
CA VAL A 277 -9.76 4.25 -13.11
C VAL A 277 -10.37 5.39 -12.28
N ASP A 278 -11.19 5.06 -11.28
CA ASP A 278 -11.85 6.05 -10.42
C ASP A 278 -10.86 6.66 -9.42
N SER A 279 -10.08 5.80 -8.75
CA SER A 279 -9.19 6.18 -7.66
C SER A 279 -7.84 5.46 -7.77
N ALA A 280 -6.73 6.15 -7.55
CA ALA A 280 -5.40 5.51 -7.56
C ALA A 280 -4.51 6.05 -6.43
N PHE A 281 -3.82 5.15 -5.72
CA PHE A 281 -2.96 5.46 -4.57
C PHE A 281 -1.54 4.95 -4.83
N VAL A 282 -0.60 5.89 -4.93
CA VAL A 282 0.82 5.54 -5.06
C VAL A 282 1.30 4.91 -3.75
N PHE A 283 1.87 3.71 -3.82
CA PHE A 283 2.48 3.00 -2.71
C PHE A 283 4.01 3.22 -2.76
N LEU A 284 4.59 4.15 -1.98
CA LEU A 284 4.02 4.90 -0.85
C LEU A 284 4.72 6.26 -0.65
N PHE A 285 4.24 7.09 0.29
CA PHE A 285 4.88 8.38 0.59
C PHE A 285 6.32 8.20 1.10
N SER A 286 6.47 7.45 2.20
CA SER A 286 7.74 7.16 2.88
C SER A 286 7.74 5.73 3.40
N LEU A 287 8.87 5.03 3.38
CA LEU A 287 8.99 3.67 3.91
C LEU A 287 9.96 3.63 5.12
N PRO A 288 9.47 3.72 6.36
CA PRO A 288 10.27 3.53 7.57
C PRO A 288 11.10 2.24 7.53
N GLY A 289 12.32 2.29 8.06
CA GLY A 289 13.28 1.17 8.01
C GLY A 289 14.18 1.14 6.76
N TYR A 290 13.97 2.04 5.79
CA TYR A 290 14.77 2.11 4.57
C TYR A 290 15.56 3.44 4.49
N PRO A 291 16.61 3.62 5.32
CA PRO A 291 17.39 4.86 5.37
C PRO A 291 18.22 5.09 4.12
N HIS A 292 18.44 6.37 3.80
CA HIS A 292 19.35 6.79 2.75
C HIS A 292 20.77 6.96 3.29
N ARG A 293 21.70 6.11 2.81
CA ARG A 293 23.10 6.05 3.26
C ARG A 293 24.07 6.10 2.07
N PRO A 294 24.16 7.25 1.36
CA PRO A 294 24.92 7.34 0.10
C PRO A 294 26.44 7.26 0.27
N ASP A 295 26.95 7.59 1.47
CA ASP A 295 28.38 7.77 1.72
C ASP A 295 29.08 6.50 2.26
N GLY A 296 28.33 5.42 2.48
CA GLY A 296 28.81 4.15 3.08
C GLY A 296 28.94 2.99 2.09
N ASP A 297 28.88 1.75 2.60
CA ASP A 297 28.74 0.56 1.75
C ASP A 297 27.43 0.70 0.95
N PRO A 298 27.45 0.57 -0.39
CA PRO A 298 26.24 0.65 -1.21
C PRO A 298 25.11 -0.30 -0.80
N ARG A 299 25.43 -1.39 -0.08
CA ARG A 299 24.45 -2.34 0.44
C ARG A 299 23.71 -1.84 1.68
N ASP A 300 24.25 -0.84 2.37
CA ASP A 300 23.60 -0.25 3.54
C ASP A 300 22.62 0.88 3.16
N ASP A 301 22.63 1.34 1.90
CA ASP A 301 21.68 2.31 1.34
C ASP A 301 20.34 1.65 0.99
N LEU A 302 19.62 1.19 2.02
CA LEU A 302 18.32 0.51 1.89
C LEU A 302 17.29 1.34 1.13
N ASP A 303 17.35 2.68 1.17
CA ASP A 303 16.46 3.56 0.40
C ASP A 303 16.42 3.25 -1.12
N ARG A 304 17.45 2.61 -1.68
CA ARG A 304 17.42 2.13 -3.08
C ARG A 304 16.30 1.13 -3.31
N ALA A 305 16.05 0.23 -2.36
CA ALA A 305 14.93 -0.71 -2.36
C ALA A 305 13.64 -0.09 -1.79
N GLY A 306 13.72 1.12 -1.21
CA GLY A 306 12.58 1.81 -0.63
C GLY A 306 11.57 2.23 -1.69
N LEU A 307 10.33 1.77 -1.52
CA LEU A 307 9.19 2.09 -2.39
C LEU A 307 8.69 3.54 -2.20
N GLY A 308 9.12 4.20 -1.12
CA GLY A 308 8.78 5.59 -0.82
C GLY A 308 9.20 6.55 -1.93
N ILE A 309 8.40 7.60 -2.16
CA ILE A 309 8.75 8.72 -3.07
C ILE A 309 9.60 9.81 -2.38
N VAL A 310 9.84 9.68 -1.08
CA VAL A 310 10.85 10.43 -0.32
C VAL A 310 11.91 9.48 0.20
N LYS A 311 13.13 9.99 0.41
CA LYS A 311 14.25 9.24 1.00
C LYS A 311 14.50 9.71 2.42
N LEU A 312 14.59 8.76 3.35
CA LEU A 312 14.74 9.03 4.79
C LEU A 312 16.18 9.41 5.13
N LEU A 313 16.36 10.51 5.86
CA LEU A 313 17.66 11.05 6.22
C LEU A 313 17.95 10.79 7.70
N GLU A 314 19.06 10.13 7.99
CA GLU A 314 19.48 9.88 9.37
C GLU A 314 20.29 11.08 9.92
N GLY A 315 19.83 11.65 11.04
CA GLY A 315 20.56 12.69 11.77
C GLY A 315 20.65 14.05 11.08
N ARG A 316 19.87 14.28 10.01
CA ARG A 316 19.84 15.56 9.27
C ARG A 316 18.46 15.85 8.70
N ARG A 317 18.24 17.12 8.33
CA ARG A 317 16.99 17.59 7.70
C ARG A 317 17.12 17.69 6.18
N GLY A 318 15.98 17.67 5.50
CA GLY A 318 15.87 17.88 4.06
C GLY A 318 16.32 19.28 3.64
N GLN A 319 16.71 19.42 2.38
CA GLN A 319 16.97 20.69 1.73
C GLN A 319 15.66 21.31 1.23
N THR A 320 14.78 20.52 0.61
CA THR A 320 13.48 21.00 0.11
C THR A 320 12.52 21.31 1.25
N TYR A 321 12.52 20.47 2.29
CA TYR A 321 11.71 20.65 3.50
C TYR A 321 12.61 20.64 4.75
N PRO A 322 13.13 21.81 5.19
CA PRO A 322 14.05 21.91 6.32
C PRO A 322 13.46 21.46 7.67
N ASP A 323 12.14 21.38 7.77
CA ASP A 323 11.40 20.86 8.91
C ASP A 323 11.27 19.33 8.90
N MET A 324 11.75 18.63 7.85
CA MET A 324 11.59 17.19 7.67
C MET A 324 12.90 16.41 7.69
N GLU A 325 12.85 15.15 8.16
CA GLU A 325 13.98 14.20 8.16
C GLU A 325 13.97 13.31 6.90
N TRP A 326 13.50 13.87 5.78
CA TRP A 326 13.48 13.22 4.48
C TRP A 326 13.66 14.25 3.37
N GLU A 327 14.04 13.78 2.19
CA GLU A 327 14.15 14.59 0.96
C GLU A 327 13.28 13.97 -0.15
N PRO A 328 12.60 14.75 -1.00
CA PRO A 328 11.95 14.23 -2.20
C PRO A 328 12.90 13.43 -3.10
N LYS A 329 12.42 12.31 -3.65
CA LYS A 329 13.02 11.66 -4.81
C LYS A 329 12.48 12.27 -6.09
N ALA A 330 13.07 11.95 -7.24
CA ALA A 330 12.52 12.33 -8.55
C ALA A 330 11.05 11.91 -8.74
N ALA A 331 10.66 10.77 -8.14
CA ALA A 331 9.27 10.27 -8.14
C ALA A 331 8.25 11.26 -7.55
N PHE A 332 8.63 12.03 -6.51
CA PHE A 332 7.77 13.04 -5.91
C PHE A 332 7.34 14.08 -6.94
N ALA A 333 8.30 14.61 -7.70
CA ALA A 333 8.04 15.63 -8.72
C ALA A 333 7.19 15.07 -9.87
N ALA A 334 7.42 13.82 -10.29
CA ALA A 334 6.62 13.17 -11.33
C ALA A 334 5.16 12.99 -10.91
N VAL A 335 4.92 12.51 -9.68
CA VAL A 335 3.55 12.37 -9.14
C VAL A 335 2.87 13.73 -9.02
N ALA A 336 3.55 14.74 -8.47
CA ALA A 336 3.01 16.10 -8.35
C ALA A 336 2.60 16.68 -9.72
N GLU A 337 3.47 16.56 -10.74
CA GLU A 337 3.19 17.07 -12.08
C GLU A 337 2.01 16.34 -12.74
N ARG A 338 1.91 15.02 -12.54
CA ARG A 338 0.79 14.22 -13.06
C ARG A 338 -0.54 14.61 -12.40
N TYR A 339 -0.56 14.82 -11.09
CA TYR A 339 -1.77 15.18 -10.33
C TYR A 339 -2.16 16.66 -10.40
N ARG A 340 -1.28 17.55 -10.87
CA ARG A 340 -1.63 18.96 -11.11
C ARG A 340 -2.53 19.15 -12.34
N ARG A 341 -2.38 18.26 -13.33
CA ARG A 341 -3.18 18.24 -14.56
C ARG A 341 -4.63 17.90 -14.23
#